data_AF-A0A373QC56-F1
#
_entry.id   AF-A0A373QC56-F1
#
_cell.length_a   1.000
_cell.length_b   1.000
_cell.length_c   1.000
_cell.angle_alpha   90.00
_cell.angle_beta   90.00
_cell.angle_gamma   90.00
#
_symmetry.space_group_name_H-M   'P 1'
#
loop_
_entity.id
_entity.type
_entity.pdbx_description
1 polymer ?
#
loop_
_entity_poly.entity_id
_entity_poly.type
_entity_poly.pdbx_seq_one_letter_code
_entity_poly.pdbx_strand_id
1 'polypeptide(L)'
;MNTAYIYLQLYKLFDDVTPVPVDCGQLCDKACCKGDDSGMFLFPGEKEVFNLLNPDWVRIEKTDFTYDYNGKTYTTPIAMCQGYCDRYQRPLACRIFPLTPYLDKSGHMDIIVDPRAKGVCPMAKGFYLEDFDAVFIKNIKKAFSLLMKNKQFKAFMVEYSKYLDEFKRFYK
;
A
#
# COMPACT_ATOMS: atom_id res chain seq x y z
N MET A 1 -9.55 17.57 11.02
CA MET A 1 -10.04 16.19 10.84
C MET A 1 -8.89 15.27 11.19
N ASN A 2 -9.04 14.37 12.16
CA ASN A 2 -7.94 13.52 12.62
C ASN A 2 -7.62 12.47 11.54
N THR A 3 -6.36 12.45 11.08
CA THR A 3 -5.88 11.63 9.97
C THR A 3 -6.09 10.13 10.19
N ALA A 4 -6.01 9.65 11.45
CA ALA A 4 -6.30 8.25 11.77
C ALA A 4 -7.72 7.85 11.37
N TYR A 5 -8.72 8.70 11.65
CA TYR A 5 -10.11 8.42 11.27
C TYR A 5 -10.31 8.40 9.76
N ILE A 6 -9.56 9.20 8.99
CA ILE A 6 -9.60 9.15 7.53
C ILE A 6 -9.18 7.77 7.06
N TYR A 7 -8.03 7.28 7.53
CA TYR A 7 -7.54 5.95 7.18
C TYR A 7 -8.48 4.83 7.65
N LEU A 8 -9.05 4.92 8.85
CA LEU A 8 -10.04 3.94 9.32
C LEU A 8 -11.28 3.89 8.41
N GLN A 9 -11.74 5.02 7.85
CA GLN A 9 -12.82 5.00 6.86
C GLN A 9 -12.35 4.43 5.51
N LEU A 10 -11.10 4.67 5.10
CA LEU A 10 -10.53 4.07 3.89
C LEU A 10 -10.37 2.56 4.02
N TYR A 11 -10.00 2.05 5.20
CA TYR A 11 -9.81 0.61 5.45
C TYR A 11 -11.11 -0.17 5.19
N LYS A 12 -12.25 0.39 5.58
CA LYS A 12 -13.58 -0.19 5.36
C LYS A 12 -13.91 -0.47 3.89
N LEU A 13 -13.25 0.20 2.94
CA LEU A 13 -13.42 -0.08 1.52
C LEU A 13 -12.85 -1.46 1.12
N PHE A 14 -12.06 -2.09 1.98
CA PHE A 14 -11.29 -3.31 1.67
C PHE A 14 -11.52 -4.46 2.67
N ASP A 15 -12.43 -4.27 3.62
CA ASP A 15 -12.75 -5.28 4.65
C ASP A 15 -13.23 -6.58 3.99
N ASP A 16 -14.22 -6.45 3.10
CA ASP A 16 -14.85 -7.56 2.35
C ASP A 16 -14.49 -7.56 0.85
N VAL A 17 -13.54 -6.73 0.43
CA VAL A 17 -13.12 -6.61 -0.98
C VAL A 17 -11.64 -6.98 -1.12
N THR A 18 -11.36 -7.96 -1.96
CA THR A 18 -10.03 -8.51 -2.23
C THR A 18 -9.65 -8.38 -3.71
N PRO A 19 -8.37 -8.58 -4.07
CA PRO A 19 -7.92 -8.48 -5.46
C PRO A 19 -8.63 -9.45 -6.42
N VAL A 20 -9.10 -10.58 -5.91
CA VAL A 20 -9.85 -11.63 -6.62
C VAL A 20 -10.95 -12.17 -5.70
N PRO A 21 -12.02 -12.81 -6.22
CA PRO A 21 -13.17 -13.26 -5.42
C PRO A 21 -12.90 -14.53 -4.57
N VAL A 22 -11.64 -14.91 -4.41
CA VAL A 22 -11.18 -16.09 -3.66
C VAL A 22 -10.02 -15.71 -2.75
N ASP A 23 -9.68 -16.58 -1.79
CA ASP A 23 -8.48 -16.39 -0.97
C ASP A 23 -7.22 -16.56 -1.83
N CYS A 24 -6.67 -15.43 -2.31
CA CYS A 24 -5.44 -15.41 -3.10
C CYS A 24 -4.23 -15.98 -2.35
N GLY A 25 -4.29 -16.05 -1.02
CA GLY A 25 -3.26 -16.69 -0.20
C GLY A 25 -3.10 -18.18 -0.51
N GLN A 26 -4.14 -18.85 -1.00
CA GLN A 26 -4.06 -20.26 -1.39
C GLN A 26 -3.15 -20.49 -2.61
N LEU A 27 -2.96 -19.49 -3.47
CA LEU A 27 -2.14 -19.60 -4.67
C LEU A 27 -0.64 -19.70 -4.37
N CYS A 28 -0.19 -19.17 -3.24
CA CYS A 28 1.23 -19.12 -2.87
C CYS A 28 1.48 -19.51 -1.42
N ASP A 29 0.51 -20.15 -0.78
CA ASP A 29 0.52 -20.45 0.65
C ASP A 29 0.92 -19.22 1.49
N LYS A 30 0.26 -18.08 1.20
CA LYS A 30 0.41 -16.79 1.90
C LYS A 30 1.85 -16.25 1.89
N ALA A 31 2.59 -16.41 0.79
CA ALA A 31 3.99 -15.98 0.68
C ALA A 31 4.24 -14.49 1.04
N CYS A 32 3.29 -13.59 0.74
CA CYS A 32 3.40 -12.16 1.12
C CYS A 32 3.14 -11.87 2.62
N CYS A 33 2.70 -12.88 3.37
CA CYS A 33 2.49 -12.85 4.80
C CYS A 33 3.36 -13.92 5.49
N LYS A 34 4.55 -14.22 4.96
CA LYS A 34 5.50 -15.17 5.54
C LYS A 34 6.88 -14.52 5.71
N GLY A 35 7.51 -14.79 6.84
CA GLY A 35 8.87 -14.36 7.15
C GLY A 35 8.96 -13.07 7.95
N ASP A 36 10.16 -12.83 8.49
CA ASP A 36 10.45 -11.72 9.41
C ASP A 36 10.66 -10.38 8.69
N ASP A 37 10.82 -10.40 7.36
CA ASP A 37 11.03 -9.22 6.51
C ASP A 37 9.77 -8.80 5.72
N SER A 38 8.59 -9.33 6.10
CA SER A 38 7.32 -8.96 5.48
C SER A 38 6.78 -7.65 6.04
N GLY A 39 7.01 -6.55 5.32
CA GLY A 39 6.55 -5.22 5.71
C GLY A 39 5.94 -4.41 4.59
N MET A 40 5.11 -3.44 4.96
CA MET A 40 4.51 -2.49 4.03
C MET A 40 4.69 -1.06 4.53
N PHE A 41 4.99 -0.14 3.60
CA PHE A 41 5.06 1.28 3.92
C PHE A 41 3.74 1.78 4.47
N LEU A 42 3.84 2.64 5.47
CA LEU A 42 2.73 3.42 5.98
C LEU A 42 2.65 4.72 5.20
N PHE A 43 1.51 4.98 4.58
CA PHE A 43 1.30 6.20 3.84
C PHE A 43 1.32 7.44 4.76
N PRO A 44 1.54 8.65 4.23
CA PRO A 44 1.58 9.87 5.05
C PRO A 44 0.38 9.99 6.00
N GLY A 45 0.66 10.05 7.30
CA GLY A 45 -0.32 10.17 8.38
C GLY A 45 -0.99 8.86 8.81
N GLU A 46 -0.71 7.73 8.15
CA GLU A 46 -1.30 6.43 8.49
C GLU A 46 -0.79 5.88 9.82
N LYS A 47 0.45 6.21 10.21
CA LYS A 47 1.03 5.83 11.51
C LYS A 47 0.13 6.19 12.69
N GLU A 48 -0.67 7.25 12.58
CA GLU A 48 -1.59 7.65 13.65
C GLU A 48 -2.69 6.61 13.93
N VAL A 49 -3.06 5.78 12.96
CA VAL A 49 -3.98 4.65 13.20
C VAL A 49 -3.34 3.65 14.15
N PHE A 50 -2.07 3.35 13.96
CA PHE A 50 -1.36 2.38 14.80
C PHE A 50 -1.00 2.93 16.17
N ASN A 51 -0.73 4.24 16.28
CA ASN A 51 -0.63 4.90 17.59
C ASN A 51 -1.95 4.81 18.37
N LEU A 52 -3.08 4.89 17.67
CA LEU A 52 -4.42 4.84 18.27
C LEU A 52 -4.84 3.41 18.67
N LEU A 53 -4.64 2.44 17.78
CA LEU A 53 -5.06 1.05 18.00
C LEU A 53 -4.07 0.26 18.87
N ASN A 54 -2.78 0.63 18.83
CA ASN A 54 -1.68 -0.04 19.52
C ASN A 54 -1.71 -1.58 19.45
N PRO A 55 -1.74 -2.19 18.25
CA PRO A 55 -1.79 -3.64 18.12
C PRO A 55 -0.46 -4.29 18.50
N ASP A 56 -0.55 -5.47 19.11
CA ASP A 56 0.58 -6.28 19.58
C ASP A 56 1.31 -7.05 18.45
N TRP A 57 0.65 -7.25 17.31
CA TRP A 57 1.17 -8.01 16.17
C TRP A 57 2.09 -7.21 15.23
N VAL A 58 2.17 -5.88 15.37
CA VAL A 58 2.90 -5.00 14.44
C VAL A 58 4.11 -4.35 15.10
N ARG A 59 5.21 -4.25 14.36
CA ARG A 59 6.35 -3.39 14.69
C ARG A 59 6.46 -2.29 13.65
N ILE A 60 6.54 -1.03 14.09
CA ILE A 60 6.72 0.11 13.19
C ILE A 60 8.17 0.54 13.23
N GLU A 61 8.82 0.48 12.08
CA GLU A 61 10.24 0.83 11.92
C GLU A 61 10.42 2.05 11.02
N LYS A 62 11.57 2.70 11.17
CA LYS A 62 12.01 3.74 10.25
C LYS A 62 12.66 3.09 9.03
N THR A 63 12.53 3.74 7.88
CA THR A 63 13.21 3.34 6.64
C THR A 63 14.10 4.47 6.16
N ASP A 64 14.90 4.21 5.12
CA ASP A 64 15.67 5.25 4.43
C ASP A 64 14.85 5.95 3.34
N PHE A 65 13.61 5.51 3.09
CA PHE A 65 12.75 6.14 2.09
C PHE A 65 12.21 7.47 2.62
N THR A 66 12.61 8.56 1.96
CA THR A 66 12.29 9.93 2.36
C THR A 66 11.56 10.70 1.26
N TYR A 67 10.88 11.76 1.66
CA TYR A 67 10.30 12.74 0.73
C TYR A 67 10.28 14.13 1.38
N ASP A 68 10.37 15.18 0.56
CA ASP A 68 10.38 16.56 1.03
C ASP A 68 9.00 17.21 0.88
N TYR A 69 8.60 17.97 1.89
CA TYR A 69 7.38 18.77 1.84
C TYR A 69 7.49 20.01 2.73
N ASN A 70 7.18 21.19 2.20
CA ASN A 70 7.28 22.49 2.90
C ASN A 70 8.63 22.72 3.60
N GLY A 71 9.74 22.41 2.93
CA GLY A 71 11.09 22.62 3.47
C GLY A 71 11.49 21.66 4.59
N LYS A 72 10.72 20.58 4.80
CA LYS A 72 11.04 19.51 5.76
C LYS A 72 11.11 18.16 5.06
N THR A 73 12.13 17.39 5.40
CA THR A 73 12.25 15.98 4.99
C THR A 73 11.48 15.07 5.95
N TYR A 74 10.69 14.18 5.39
CA TYR A 74 9.91 13.17 6.11
C TYR A 74 10.43 11.78 5.76
N THR A 75 10.55 10.94 6.78
CA THR A 75 10.83 9.51 6.62
C THR A 75 9.53 8.74 6.55
N THR A 76 9.41 7.81 5.61
CA THR A 76 8.27 6.90 5.51
C THR A 76 8.49 5.69 6.42
N PRO A 77 7.63 5.45 7.42
CA PRO A 77 7.74 4.26 8.25
C PRO A 77 7.29 3.01 7.50
N ILE A 78 7.76 1.85 7.96
CA ILE A 78 7.32 0.54 7.50
C ILE A 78 6.65 -0.20 8.67
N ALA A 79 5.50 -0.82 8.41
CA ALA A 79 4.84 -1.72 9.34
C ALA A 79 5.27 -3.14 9.02
N MET A 80 5.95 -3.78 9.97
CA MET A 80 6.44 -5.16 9.89
C MET A 80 5.50 -6.07 10.68
N CYS A 81 5.15 -7.22 10.10
CA CYS A 81 4.38 -8.27 10.76
C CYS A 81 5.06 -9.63 10.59
N GLN A 82 4.82 -10.55 11.53
CA GLN A 82 5.39 -11.91 11.49
C GLN A 82 4.47 -12.90 10.76
N GLY A 83 3.67 -12.41 9.80
CA GLY A 83 2.70 -13.22 9.08
C GLY A 83 1.37 -13.47 9.81
N TYR A 84 1.30 -13.11 11.09
CA TYR A 84 0.05 -13.02 11.84
C TYR A 84 -0.36 -11.55 11.99
N CYS A 85 -1.54 -11.19 11.49
CA CYS A 85 -2.11 -9.84 11.64
C CYS A 85 -3.63 -9.88 11.53
N ASP A 86 -4.30 -9.02 12.30
CA ASP A 86 -5.73 -8.78 12.14
C ASP A 86 -5.98 -8.09 10.80
N ARG A 87 -6.77 -8.73 9.92
CA ARG A 87 -7.15 -8.20 8.62
C ARG A 87 -7.75 -6.80 8.73
N TYR A 88 -8.55 -6.51 9.74
CA TYR A 88 -9.23 -5.21 9.91
C TYR A 88 -8.31 -4.11 10.43
N GLN A 89 -7.08 -4.45 10.82
CA GLN A 89 -6.08 -3.51 11.34
C GLN A 89 -4.84 -3.36 10.45
N ARG A 90 -4.76 -4.13 9.36
CA ARG A 90 -3.71 -4.01 8.33
C ARG A 90 -3.55 -2.58 7.80
N PRO A 91 -2.31 -2.15 7.48
CA PRO A 91 -2.10 -0.89 6.78
C PRO A 91 -2.70 -0.95 5.37
N LEU A 92 -3.03 0.21 4.79
CA LEU A 92 -3.65 0.36 3.48
C LEU A 92 -2.82 -0.33 2.40
N ALA A 93 -1.49 -0.25 2.46
CA ALA A 93 -0.61 -0.92 1.52
C ALA A 93 -0.78 -2.47 1.54
N CYS A 94 -0.98 -3.09 2.71
CA CYS A 94 -1.32 -4.51 2.80
C CYS A 94 -2.72 -4.82 2.23
N ARG A 95 -3.65 -3.87 2.28
CA ARG A 95 -5.05 -4.06 1.82
C ARG A 95 -5.17 -4.03 0.29
N ILE A 96 -4.35 -3.20 -0.34
CA ILE A 96 -4.40 -2.97 -1.79
C ILE A 96 -3.46 -3.88 -2.58
N PHE A 97 -2.54 -4.58 -1.89
CA PHE A 97 -1.63 -5.53 -2.51
C PHE A 97 -2.39 -6.62 -3.31
N PRO A 98 -1.97 -6.98 -4.53
CA PRO A 98 -0.69 -6.66 -5.18
C PRO A 98 -0.71 -5.41 -6.08
N LEU A 99 -1.72 -4.56 -5.94
CA LEU A 99 -1.81 -3.29 -6.68
C LEU A 99 -1.21 -2.16 -5.85
N THR A 100 -0.79 -1.10 -6.52
CA THR A 100 -0.25 0.10 -5.87
C THR A 100 -0.66 1.37 -6.65
N PRO A 101 -0.90 2.51 -5.97
CA PRO A 101 -1.06 3.78 -6.66
C PRO A 101 0.23 4.18 -7.38
N TYR A 102 0.09 4.86 -8.50
CA TYR A 102 1.22 5.38 -9.26
C TYR A 102 0.88 6.78 -9.78
N LEU A 103 1.84 7.68 -9.71
CA LEU A 103 1.76 9.00 -10.30
C LEU A 103 2.60 8.99 -11.58
N ASP A 104 1.95 9.17 -12.73
CA ASP A 104 2.67 9.22 -13.99
C ASP A 104 3.43 10.55 -14.18
N LYS A 105 4.19 10.64 -15.28
CA LYS A 105 4.96 11.84 -15.63
C LYS A 105 4.11 13.08 -15.88
N SER A 106 2.82 12.92 -16.18
CA SER A 106 1.87 14.02 -16.36
C SER A 106 1.23 14.48 -15.04
N GLY A 107 1.49 13.77 -13.94
CA GLY A 107 0.86 14.01 -12.64
C GLY A 107 -0.52 13.38 -12.51
N HIS A 108 -0.89 12.46 -13.42
CA HIS A 108 -2.12 11.68 -13.34
C HIS A 108 -1.93 10.50 -12.37
N MET A 109 -2.92 10.31 -11.48
CA MET A 109 -2.93 9.19 -10.55
C MET A 109 -3.58 7.98 -11.22
N ASP A 110 -2.83 6.90 -11.30
CA ASP A 110 -3.26 5.61 -11.83
C ASP A 110 -3.03 4.49 -10.81
N ILE A 111 -3.49 3.29 -11.16
CA ILE A 111 -3.21 2.05 -10.43
C ILE A 111 -2.42 1.14 -11.34
N ILE A 112 -1.34 0.57 -10.79
CA ILE A 112 -0.55 -0.43 -11.49
C ILE A 112 -0.44 -1.70 -10.65
N VAL A 113 -0.09 -2.80 -11.30
CA VAL A 113 0.47 -3.97 -10.61
C VAL A 113 1.78 -3.54 -9.95
N ASP A 114 1.93 -3.79 -8.66
CA ASP A 114 3.12 -3.37 -7.92
C ASP A 114 4.35 -4.12 -8.45
N PRO A 115 5.33 -3.42 -9.07
CA PRO A 115 6.51 -4.06 -9.62
C PRO A 115 7.33 -4.79 -8.55
N ARG A 116 7.24 -4.38 -7.28
CA ARG A 116 7.90 -5.03 -6.14
C ARG A 116 7.26 -6.37 -5.80
N ALA A 117 5.96 -6.52 -6.10
CA ALA A 117 5.22 -7.75 -5.85
C ALA A 117 5.60 -8.87 -6.82
N LYS A 118 6.22 -8.55 -7.98
CA LYS A 118 6.60 -9.55 -8.99
C LYS A 118 7.59 -10.59 -8.49
N GLY A 119 8.34 -10.37 -7.41
CA GLY A 119 9.19 -11.40 -6.81
C GLY A 119 8.40 -12.47 -6.02
N VAL A 120 7.27 -12.09 -5.41
CA VAL A 120 6.59 -12.84 -4.35
C VAL A 120 5.17 -13.28 -4.70
N CYS A 121 4.42 -12.47 -5.45
CA CYS A 121 3.01 -12.71 -5.73
C CYS A 121 2.79 -13.30 -7.12
N PRO A 122 2.12 -14.46 -7.26
CA PRO A 122 1.85 -15.06 -8.56
C PRO A 122 0.91 -14.18 -9.41
N MET A 123 -0.06 -13.49 -8.78
CA MET A 123 -0.92 -12.54 -9.50
C MET A 123 -0.12 -11.38 -10.06
N ALA A 124 0.82 -10.80 -9.30
CA ALA A 124 1.66 -9.73 -9.83
C ALA A 124 2.55 -10.15 -11.02
N LYS A 125 2.90 -11.45 -11.12
CA LYS A 125 3.69 -12.01 -12.22
C LYS A 125 2.86 -12.25 -13.48
N GLY A 126 1.62 -12.71 -13.32
CA GLY A 126 0.83 -13.25 -14.44
C GLY A 126 -0.41 -12.45 -14.83
N PHE A 127 -0.90 -11.56 -13.96
CA PHE A 127 -2.15 -10.84 -14.18
C PHE A 127 -1.88 -9.46 -14.77
N TYR A 128 -2.77 -9.04 -15.67
CA TYR A 128 -2.94 -7.66 -16.06
C TYR A 128 -3.93 -6.96 -15.12
N LEU A 129 -4.03 -5.63 -15.21
CA LEU A 129 -4.89 -4.86 -14.31
C LEU A 129 -6.36 -5.29 -14.44
N GLU A 130 -6.78 -5.69 -15.64
CA GLU A 130 -8.15 -6.10 -15.98
C GLU A 130 -8.55 -7.45 -15.36
N ASP A 131 -7.57 -8.26 -14.94
CA ASP A 131 -7.82 -9.56 -14.30
C ASP A 131 -8.18 -9.43 -12.81
N PHE A 132 -7.96 -8.25 -12.22
CA PHE A 132 -8.33 -7.97 -10.82
C PHE A 132 -9.79 -7.54 -10.70
N ASP A 133 -10.35 -7.76 -9.51
CA ASP A 133 -11.73 -7.38 -9.21
C ASP A 133 -11.99 -5.88 -9.45
N ALA A 134 -13.02 -5.58 -10.23
CA ALA A 134 -13.33 -4.20 -10.64
C ALA A 134 -13.74 -3.31 -9.46
N VAL A 135 -14.40 -3.86 -8.43
CA VAL A 135 -14.76 -3.12 -7.20
C VAL A 135 -13.49 -2.82 -6.40
N PHE A 136 -12.56 -3.77 -6.32
CA PHE A 136 -11.26 -3.57 -5.70
C PHE A 136 -10.49 -2.42 -6.35
N ILE A 137 -10.33 -2.42 -7.68
CA ILE A 137 -9.66 -1.33 -8.43
C ILE A 137 -10.38 0.01 -8.19
N LYS A 138 -11.72 0.02 -8.25
CA LYS A 138 -12.52 1.21 -8.00
C LYS A 138 -12.31 1.77 -6.59
N ASN A 139 -12.21 0.90 -5.58
CA ASN A 139 -12.00 1.30 -4.19
C ASN A 139 -10.59 1.89 -3.98
N ILE A 140 -9.56 1.32 -4.62
CA ILE A 140 -8.22 1.91 -4.64
C ILE A 140 -8.28 3.31 -5.28
N LYS A 141 -8.87 3.44 -6.48
CA LYS A 141 -9.02 4.74 -7.18
C LYS A 141 -9.67 5.77 -6.26
N LYS A 142 -10.79 5.41 -5.62
CA LYS A 142 -11.50 6.27 -4.68
C LYS A 142 -10.64 6.68 -3.48
N ALA A 143 -9.94 5.74 -2.86
CA ALA A 143 -9.09 6.01 -1.71
C ALA A 143 -7.97 6.99 -2.05
N PHE A 144 -7.23 6.74 -3.13
CA PHE A 144 -6.10 7.58 -3.52
C PHE A 144 -6.53 8.91 -4.14
N SER A 145 -7.67 8.99 -4.83
CA SER A 145 -8.24 10.29 -5.23
C SER A 145 -8.55 11.18 -4.03
N LEU A 146 -9.00 10.62 -2.90
CA LEU A 146 -9.21 11.36 -1.67
C LEU A 146 -7.88 11.79 -1.03
N LEU A 147 -6.95 10.86 -0.88
CA LEU A 147 -5.64 11.11 -0.27
C LEU A 147 -4.84 12.16 -1.05
N MET A 148 -4.90 12.14 -2.38
CA MET A 148 -4.26 13.11 -3.27
C MET A 148 -4.79 14.55 -3.12
N LYS A 149 -5.89 14.79 -2.39
CA LYS A 149 -6.29 16.16 -2.04
C LYS A 149 -5.30 16.80 -1.04
N ASN A 150 -4.55 15.98 -0.30
CA ASN A 150 -3.51 16.44 0.61
C ASN A 150 -2.19 16.70 -0.16
N LYS A 151 -1.64 17.90 -0.02
CA LYS A 151 -0.40 18.31 -0.71
C LYS A 151 0.85 17.55 -0.23
N GLN A 152 0.93 17.19 1.05
CA GLN A 152 2.00 16.34 1.58
C GLN A 152 1.92 14.94 0.99
N PHE A 153 0.71 14.39 0.88
CA PHE A 153 0.49 13.08 0.26
C PHE A 153 0.90 13.09 -1.22
N LYS A 154 0.60 14.16 -1.95
CA LYS A 154 1.08 14.37 -3.32
C LYS A 154 2.61 14.37 -3.42
N ALA A 155 3.29 15.08 -2.51
CA ALA A 155 4.76 15.10 -2.48
C ALA A 155 5.35 13.70 -2.24
N PHE A 156 4.78 12.94 -1.29
CA PHE A 156 5.12 11.53 -1.10
C PHE A 156 4.91 10.71 -2.38
N MET A 157 3.78 10.87 -3.07
CA MET A 157 3.46 10.10 -4.29
C MET A 157 4.43 10.35 -5.43
N VAL A 158 5.02 11.55 -5.53
CA VAL A 158 6.08 11.85 -6.51
C VAL A 158 7.31 10.97 -6.25
N GLU A 159 7.85 10.96 -5.03
CA GLU A 159 9.01 10.15 -4.70
C GLU A 159 8.70 8.65 -4.71
N TYR A 160 7.51 8.27 -4.25
CA TYR A 160 7.08 6.89 -4.23
C TYR A 160 6.98 6.30 -5.65
N SER A 161 6.49 7.09 -6.61
CA SER A 161 6.40 6.64 -8.01
C SER A 161 7.77 6.52 -8.67
N LYS A 162 8.72 7.42 -8.35
CA LYS A 162 10.12 7.27 -8.80
C LYS A 162 10.75 6.00 -8.25
N TYR A 163 10.52 5.71 -6.97
CA TYR A 163 10.97 4.47 -6.35
C TYR A 163 10.36 3.24 -7.04
N LEU A 164 9.06 3.24 -7.36
CA LEU A 164 8.44 2.16 -8.14
C LEU A 164 9.05 2.02 -9.54
N ASP A 165 9.42 3.13 -10.19
CA ASP A 165 10.07 3.12 -11.50
C ASP A 165 11.45 2.44 -11.47
N GLU A 166 12.17 2.48 -10.35
CA GLU A 166 13.40 1.70 -10.18
C GLU A 166 13.13 0.20 -10.24
N PHE A 167 12.07 -0.28 -9.60
CA PHE A 167 11.67 -1.70 -9.67
C PHE A 167 11.19 -2.11 -11.06
N LYS A 168 10.46 -1.24 -11.77
CA LYS A 168 10.01 -1.51 -13.14
C LYS A 168 11.17 -1.82 -14.09
N ARG A 169 12.38 -1.30 -13.83
CA ARG A 169 13.57 -1.58 -14.67
C ARG A 169 14.00 -3.05 -14.60
N PHE A 170 13.74 -3.72 -13.48
CA PHE A 170 14.12 -5.12 -13.27
C PHE A 170 13.09 -6.11 -13.79
N TYR A 171 11.84 -5.69 -13.93
CA TYR A 171 10.74 -6.56 -14.32
C TYR A 171 9.98 -5.97 -15.53
N LYS A 172 10.53 -6.22 -16.73
CA LYS A 172 9.84 -5.98 -17.99
C LYS A 172 8.66 -6.94 -18.15
#